data_AF-A0A6J3C9S5-F1
#
_entry.id   AF-A0A6J3C9S5-F1
#
_cell.length_a   1.000
_cell.length_b   1.000
_cell.length_c   1.000
_cell.angle_alpha   90.00
_cell.angle_beta   90.00
_cell.angle_gamma   90.00
#
_symmetry.space_group_name_H-M   'P 1'
#
loop_
_entity.id
_entity.type
_entity.pdbx_description
1 polymer ?
#
loop_
_entity_poly.entity_id
_entity_poly.type
_entity_poly.pdbx_seq_one_letter_code
_entity_poly.pdbx_strand_id
1 'polypeptide(L)'
;MYNAVYQCSLPLDPGSCAGNYIRWGFNPDSGRCEQFTWGGCEGNTNRFSTEAACKHRCDTPGEPKPKCKLPQDTGNCTEVYAKWSFSTTENRCVPFYYTGCGGNENRFDFEQHCIDDCPPVHVKDICELPAEIGECADYRQNWYYDTAQKRCLQFYYGGCGGNENNFHSLEQCESRCAEKHPTTTTTTTRQPAHPDTSEFCFLELDPGQCDNFETRWGYDSARGICTTFEYGGCGGNRNNFPNEDYCTYYCITSQDICQLPMMSGPCDQSQMKWFYNPATDSCSRFTYGGCEGNGNRYRTPNTIRDN
;
A
#
# COMPACT_ATOMS: atom_id res chain seq x y z
N MET A 1 1.39 -11.77 -19.84
CA MET A 1 1.59 -10.35 -20.19
C MET A 1 0.68 -9.86 -21.32
N TYR A 2 0.39 -10.63 -22.39
CA TYR A 2 -0.54 -10.19 -23.46
C TYR A 2 -2.05 -10.13 -23.06
N ASN A 3 -2.48 -10.87 -22.04
CA ASN A 3 -3.91 -10.99 -21.68
C ASN A 3 -4.48 -9.87 -20.79
N ALA A 4 -3.65 -9.21 -19.98
CA ALA A 4 -4.13 -8.16 -19.07
C ALA A 4 -4.42 -6.85 -19.84
N VAL A 5 -3.50 -6.43 -20.72
CA VAL A 5 -3.66 -5.25 -21.58
C VAL A 5 -4.92 -5.36 -22.45
N TYR A 6 -5.22 -6.55 -22.98
CA TYR A 6 -6.42 -6.78 -23.76
C TYR A 6 -7.69 -6.66 -22.91
N GLN A 7 -7.75 -7.35 -21.76
CA GLN A 7 -8.92 -7.33 -20.86
C GLN A 7 -9.31 -5.91 -20.46
N CYS A 8 -8.33 -5.06 -20.16
CA CYS A 8 -8.54 -3.71 -19.66
C CYS A 8 -8.81 -2.68 -20.75
N SER A 9 -8.68 -3.07 -22.03
CA SER A 9 -9.05 -2.22 -23.17
C SER A 9 -10.49 -2.43 -23.66
N LEU A 10 -11.19 -3.43 -23.13
CA LEU A 10 -12.56 -3.75 -23.52
C LEU A 10 -13.55 -2.74 -22.93
N PRO A 11 -14.70 -2.47 -23.57
CA PRO A 11 -15.69 -1.54 -23.04
C PRO A 11 -16.37 -2.09 -21.77
N LEU A 12 -16.92 -1.19 -20.95
CA LEU A 12 -17.85 -1.58 -19.89
C LEU A 12 -19.15 -2.09 -20.55
N ASP A 13 -19.38 -3.39 -20.48
CA ASP A 13 -20.44 -4.07 -21.22
C ASP A 13 -21.50 -4.64 -20.27
N PRO A 14 -22.68 -4.01 -20.17
CA PRO A 14 -23.80 -4.49 -19.36
C PRO A 14 -24.34 -5.86 -19.78
N GLY A 15 -24.06 -6.31 -21.01
CA GLY A 15 -24.72 -7.47 -21.59
C GLY A 15 -26.20 -7.23 -21.91
N SER A 16 -26.90 -8.27 -22.35
CA SER A 16 -28.30 -8.18 -22.80
C SER A 16 -29.34 -8.47 -21.70
N CYS A 17 -28.93 -9.05 -20.58
CA CYS A 17 -29.84 -9.38 -19.48
C CYS A 17 -30.24 -8.16 -18.63
N ALA A 18 -31.41 -8.23 -18.00
CA ALA A 18 -31.99 -7.13 -17.21
C ALA A 18 -31.70 -7.20 -15.70
N GLY A 19 -30.64 -7.93 -15.30
CA GLY A 19 -30.18 -7.96 -13.91
C GLY A 19 -29.54 -6.63 -13.47
N ASN A 20 -29.38 -6.44 -12.17
CA ASN A 20 -28.76 -5.24 -11.60
C ASN A 20 -27.58 -5.62 -10.69
N TYR A 21 -26.53 -6.18 -11.29
CA TYR A 21 -25.33 -6.59 -10.57
C TYR A 21 -24.27 -5.49 -10.69
N ILE A 22 -23.97 -4.79 -9.58
CA ILE A 22 -22.90 -3.79 -9.56
C ILE A 22 -21.55 -4.49 -9.69
N ARG A 23 -20.75 -4.04 -10.65
CA ARG A 23 -19.41 -4.57 -10.96
C ARG A 23 -18.44 -3.43 -11.19
N TRP A 24 -17.16 -3.74 -11.10
CA TRP A 24 -16.08 -2.83 -11.45
C TRP A 24 -15.55 -3.18 -12.84
N GLY A 25 -15.16 -2.19 -13.63
CA GLY A 25 -14.46 -2.39 -14.89
C GLY A 25 -13.53 -1.22 -15.17
N PHE A 26 -12.45 -1.46 -15.90
CA PHE A 26 -11.51 -0.40 -16.25
C PHE A 26 -12.06 0.39 -17.44
N ASN A 27 -12.37 1.66 -17.21
CA ASN A 27 -12.74 2.61 -18.24
C ASN A 27 -11.46 3.19 -18.87
N PRO A 28 -11.15 2.89 -20.15
CA PRO A 28 -9.95 3.39 -20.80
C PRO A 28 -9.98 4.90 -21.05
N ASP A 29 -11.16 5.52 -21.12
CA ASP A 29 -11.30 6.96 -21.35
C ASP A 29 -10.93 7.77 -20.10
N SER A 30 -11.35 7.30 -18.91
CA SER A 30 -10.97 7.92 -17.63
C SER A 30 -9.63 7.38 -17.08
N GLY A 31 -9.20 6.23 -17.59
CA GLY A 31 -8.05 5.46 -17.12
C GLY A 31 -8.27 4.91 -15.71
N ARG A 32 -9.49 4.49 -15.36
CA ARG A 32 -9.86 4.09 -14.00
C ARG A 32 -10.77 2.89 -13.93
N CYS A 33 -10.72 2.20 -12.80
CA CYS A 33 -11.75 1.25 -12.41
C CYS A 33 -13.00 1.99 -11.94
N GLU A 34 -14.12 1.78 -12.63
CA GLU A 34 -15.41 2.41 -12.37
C GLU A 34 -16.49 1.35 -12.14
N GLN A 35 -17.52 1.72 -11.38
CA GLN A 35 -18.68 0.87 -11.20
C GLN A 35 -19.61 0.92 -12.42
N PHE A 36 -20.14 -0.22 -12.82
CA PHE A 36 -21.19 -0.32 -13.82
C PHE A 36 -22.19 -1.44 -13.46
N THR A 37 -23.40 -1.34 -14.01
CA THR A 37 -24.41 -2.38 -13.87
C THR A 37 -24.22 -3.44 -14.94
N TRP A 38 -23.95 -4.68 -14.52
CA TRP A 38 -23.98 -5.85 -15.38
C TRP A 38 -25.32 -6.59 -15.24
N GLY A 39 -25.88 -6.96 -16.38
CA GLY A 39 -27.18 -7.58 -16.55
C GLY A 39 -27.29 -9.02 -16.05
N GLY A 40 -26.17 -9.68 -15.73
CA GLY A 40 -26.14 -11.07 -15.27
C GLY A 40 -25.92 -12.11 -16.38
N CYS A 41 -25.75 -11.69 -17.63
CA CYS A 41 -25.33 -12.57 -18.72
C CYS A 41 -24.48 -11.82 -19.76
N GLU A 42 -23.79 -12.58 -20.62
CA GLU A 42 -22.95 -12.04 -21.70
C GLU A 42 -21.95 -11.00 -21.19
N GLY A 43 -21.73 -9.94 -21.96
CA GLY A 43 -20.72 -8.95 -21.72
C GLY A 43 -19.32 -9.47 -22.05
N ASN A 44 -18.32 -8.87 -21.40
CA ASN A 44 -16.93 -9.24 -21.60
C ASN A 44 -16.15 -9.38 -20.28
N THR A 45 -14.85 -9.66 -20.37
CA THR A 45 -14.00 -9.93 -19.21
C THR A 45 -13.54 -8.68 -18.47
N ASN A 46 -13.78 -7.47 -18.96
CA ASN A 46 -13.52 -6.23 -18.22
C ASN A 46 -14.59 -6.01 -17.14
N ARG A 47 -14.64 -6.96 -16.20
CA ARG A 47 -15.67 -7.08 -15.18
C ARG A 47 -15.06 -7.76 -13.96
N PHE A 48 -15.06 -7.04 -12.86
CA PHE A 48 -14.43 -7.41 -11.60
C PHE A 48 -15.44 -7.29 -10.46
N SER A 49 -15.33 -8.19 -9.50
CA SER A 49 -16.14 -8.22 -8.27
C SER A 49 -15.80 -7.08 -7.33
N THR A 50 -14.54 -6.64 -7.30
CA THR A 50 -14.03 -5.59 -6.42
C THR A 50 -13.20 -4.57 -7.19
N GLU A 51 -13.13 -3.35 -6.65
CA GLU A 51 -12.26 -2.30 -7.18
C GLU A 51 -10.79 -2.71 -7.15
N ALA A 52 -10.37 -3.38 -6.06
CA ALA A 52 -9.01 -3.86 -5.89
C ALA A 52 -8.62 -4.88 -6.97
N ALA A 53 -9.51 -5.81 -7.32
CA ALA A 53 -9.27 -6.76 -8.40
C ALA A 53 -9.12 -6.06 -9.76
N CYS A 54 -9.96 -5.06 -10.03
CA CYS A 54 -9.85 -4.25 -11.24
C CYS A 54 -8.54 -3.47 -11.29
N LYS A 55 -8.21 -2.76 -10.20
CA LYS A 55 -6.96 -1.96 -10.11
C LYS A 55 -5.76 -2.86 -10.26
N HIS A 56 -5.68 -3.97 -9.53
CA HIS A 56 -4.55 -4.89 -9.67
C HIS A 56 -4.38 -5.44 -11.09
N ARG A 57 -5.49 -5.70 -11.78
CA ARG A 57 -5.45 -6.28 -13.13
C ARG A 57 -5.13 -5.27 -14.22
N CYS A 58 -5.70 -4.07 -14.11
CA CYS A 58 -5.78 -3.09 -15.18
C CYS A 58 -5.00 -1.81 -14.93
N ASP A 59 -4.74 -1.51 -13.67
CA ASP A 59 -3.81 -0.47 -13.26
C ASP A 59 -2.41 -1.09 -13.23
N THR A 60 -1.82 -1.30 -14.40
CA THR A 60 -0.43 -1.77 -14.49
C THR A 60 0.49 -0.74 -13.84
N PRO A 61 1.54 -1.16 -13.10
CA PRO A 61 2.51 -0.23 -12.53
C PRO A 61 3.23 0.51 -13.67
N GLY A 62 2.95 1.81 -13.80
CA GLY A 62 3.77 2.74 -14.60
C GLY A 62 3.12 3.28 -15.86
N GLU A 63 2.32 4.33 -15.74
CA GLU A 63 2.80 5.70 -15.90
C GLU A 63 1.78 6.65 -15.25
N PRO A 64 2.17 7.48 -14.26
CA PRO A 64 1.27 8.52 -13.73
C PRO A 64 0.73 9.37 -14.88
N LYS A 65 -0.54 9.79 -14.82
CA LYS A 65 -1.12 10.71 -15.82
C LYS A 65 -0.15 11.88 -16.04
N PRO A 66 -0.04 12.47 -17.25
CA PRO A 66 0.93 13.54 -17.52
C PRO A 66 0.90 14.66 -16.48
N LYS A 67 -0.28 15.03 -15.98
CA LYS A 67 -0.44 16.01 -14.89
C LYS A 67 0.21 15.58 -13.58
N CYS A 68 0.17 14.30 -13.23
CA CYS A 68 0.80 13.75 -12.03
C CYS A 68 2.33 13.76 -12.11
N LYS A 69 2.91 13.94 -13.31
CA LYS A 69 4.35 14.09 -13.50
C LYS A 69 4.84 15.54 -13.43
N LEU A 70 3.92 16.50 -13.33
CA LEU A 70 4.29 17.92 -13.23
C LEU A 70 4.87 18.20 -11.84
N PRO A 71 5.85 19.10 -11.70
CA PRO A 71 6.40 19.47 -10.40
C PRO A 71 5.37 20.21 -9.54
N GLN A 72 5.60 20.26 -8.22
CA GLN A 72 4.90 21.22 -7.38
C GLN A 72 5.24 22.64 -7.84
N ASP A 73 4.21 23.42 -8.17
CA ASP A 73 4.36 24.81 -8.57
C ASP A 73 3.56 25.70 -7.62
N THR A 74 4.30 26.39 -6.75
CA THR A 74 3.73 27.29 -5.74
C THR A 74 3.10 28.51 -6.38
N GLY A 75 3.42 28.86 -7.63
CA GLY A 75 3.03 30.11 -8.24
C GLY A 75 3.86 31.30 -7.73
N ASN A 76 3.46 32.51 -8.14
CA ASN A 76 4.18 33.76 -7.91
C ASN A 76 3.35 34.85 -7.21
N CYS A 77 2.25 34.47 -6.56
CA CYS A 77 1.41 35.36 -5.76
C CYS A 77 1.82 35.32 -4.26
N THR A 78 1.01 35.90 -3.37
CA THR A 78 1.38 36.08 -1.94
C THR A 78 0.46 35.38 -0.95
N GLU A 79 -0.68 34.87 -1.42
CA GLU A 79 -1.64 34.14 -0.61
C GLU A 79 -1.06 32.78 -0.20
N VAL A 80 -1.70 32.12 0.76
CA VAL A 80 -1.25 30.80 1.22
C VAL A 80 -2.45 29.88 1.28
N TYR A 81 -2.57 29.01 0.27
CA TYR A 81 -3.59 27.99 0.21
C TYR A 81 -2.96 26.61 0.36
N ALA A 82 -3.38 25.86 1.38
CA ALA A 82 -3.03 24.45 1.49
C ALA A 82 -3.69 23.67 0.34
N LYS A 83 -2.88 22.95 -0.44
CA LYS A 83 -3.27 22.13 -1.58
C LYS A 83 -2.53 20.80 -1.54
N TRP A 84 -2.96 19.87 -2.37
CA TRP A 84 -2.36 18.56 -2.57
C TRP A 84 -1.77 18.44 -3.97
N SER A 85 -0.70 17.67 -4.10
CA SER A 85 -0.05 17.36 -5.38
C SER A 85 0.53 15.95 -5.34
N PHE A 86 0.59 15.26 -6.46
CA PHE A 86 1.30 13.99 -6.55
C PHE A 86 2.81 14.20 -6.66
N SER A 87 3.56 13.62 -5.73
CA SER A 87 5.00 13.54 -5.79
C SER A 87 5.43 12.28 -6.52
N THR A 88 6.09 12.42 -7.67
CA THR A 88 6.66 11.26 -8.39
C THR A 88 7.88 10.67 -7.68
N THR A 89 8.55 11.44 -6.82
CA THR A 89 9.71 10.97 -6.04
C THR A 89 9.27 10.16 -4.83
N GLU A 90 8.22 10.61 -4.13
CA GLU A 90 7.63 9.89 -3.00
C GLU A 90 6.53 8.92 -3.44
N ASN A 91 6.16 8.93 -4.73
CA ASN A 91 5.09 8.13 -5.32
C ASN A 91 3.78 8.20 -4.50
N ARG A 92 3.39 9.41 -4.07
CA ARG A 92 2.16 9.64 -3.28
C ARG A 92 1.71 11.09 -3.37
N CYS A 93 0.45 11.33 -3.00
CA CYS A 93 -0.07 12.67 -2.79
C CYS A 93 0.51 13.28 -1.51
N VAL A 94 1.03 14.50 -1.62
CA VAL A 94 1.65 15.25 -0.53
C VAL A 94 1.06 16.67 -0.46
N PRO A 95 0.96 17.27 0.75
CA PRO A 95 0.49 18.64 0.90
C PRO A 95 1.57 19.64 0.46
N PHE A 96 1.15 20.80 -0.07
CA PHE A 96 2.00 21.95 -0.36
C PHE A 96 1.22 23.27 -0.28
N TYR A 97 1.93 24.39 -0.29
CA TYR A 97 1.33 25.73 -0.30
C TYR A 97 1.31 26.33 -1.71
N TYR A 98 0.12 26.66 -2.19
CA TYR A 98 -0.10 27.38 -3.44
C TYR A 98 -0.41 28.85 -3.16
N THR A 99 0.20 29.73 -3.95
CA THR A 99 0.17 31.17 -3.70
C THR A 99 -1.04 31.91 -4.27
N GLY A 100 -1.98 31.21 -4.93
CA GLY A 100 -3.22 31.80 -5.42
C GLY A 100 -3.24 32.12 -6.93
N CYS A 101 -2.08 32.26 -7.58
CA CYS A 101 -1.99 32.42 -9.04
C CYS A 101 -0.85 31.60 -9.68
N GLY A 102 -0.94 31.37 -10.99
CA GLY A 102 0.00 30.52 -11.72
C GLY A 102 -0.19 29.03 -11.40
N GLY A 103 0.92 28.32 -11.21
CA GLY A 103 0.90 26.90 -10.92
C GLY A 103 0.65 26.02 -12.15
N ASN A 104 0.34 24.75 -11.90
CA ASN A 104 0.03 23.76 -12.93
C ASN A 104 -1.09 22.80 -12.47
N GLU A 105 -1.40 21.79 -13.29
CA GLU A 105 -2.50 20.84 -13.04
C GLU A 105 -2.24 19.80 -11.94
N ASN A 106 -1.00 19.69 -11.43
CA ASN A 106 -0.69 18.84 -10.27
C ASN A 106 -1.06 19.55 -8.95
N ARG A 107 -2.31 19.99 -8.86
CA ARG A 107 -2.83 20.76 -7.75
C ARG A 107 -4.29 20.40 -7.50
N PHE A 108 -4.54 19.85 -6.32
CA PHE A 108 -5.84 19.36 -5.89
C PHE A 108 -6.25 20.04 -4.59
N ASP A 109 -7.55 20.30 -4.46
CA ASP A 109 -8.10 20.89 -3.23
C ASP A 109 -8.14 19.89 -2.07
N PHE A 110 -8.26 18.60 -2.40
CA PHE A 110 -8.43 17.51 -1.45
C PHE A 110 -7.47 16.37 -1.79
N GLU A 111 -6.94 15.72 -0.75
CA GLU A 111 -6.06 14.56 -0.89
C GLU A 111 -6.72 13.43 -1.66
N GLN A 112 -7.99 13.12 -1.35
CA GLN A 112 -8.70 12.03 -2.02
C GLN A 112 -8.79 12.26 -3.53
N HIS A 113 -9.06 13.49 -3.96
CA HIS A 113 -9.08 13.82 -5.38
C HIS A 113 -7.69 13.65 -6.02
N CYS A 114 -6.62 14.01 -5.31
CA CYS A 114 -5.26 13.72 -5.75
C CYS A 114 -5.02 12.21 -5.87
N ILE A 115 -5.41 11.40 -4.87
CA ILE A 115 -5.21 9.95 -4.86
C ILE A 115 -6.01 9.30 -5.99
N ASP A 116 -7.23 9.74 -6.22
CA ASP A 116 -8.06 9.24 -7.31
C ASP A 116 -7.43 9.62 -8.67
N ASP A 117 -6.87 10.82 -8.79
CA ASP A 117 -6.25 11.36 -10.01
C ASP A 117 -4.86 10.86 -10.33
N CYS A 118 -4.10 10.61 -9.28
CA CYS A 118 -2.72 10.21 -9.29
C CYS A 118 -2.55 9.11 -8.23
N PRO A 119 -3.11 7.91 -8.47
CA PRO A 119 -3.01 6.84 -7.52
C PRO A 119 -1.54 6.48 -7.31
N PRO A 120 -1.09 6.33 -6.05
CA PRO A 120 0.23 5.77 -5.79
C PRO A 120 0.27 4.37 -6.40
N VAL A 121 1.44 3.95 -6.88
CA VAL A 121 1.65 2.60 -7.47
C VAL A 121 1.38 1.45 -6.47
N HIS A 122 0.91 1.74 -5.25
CA HIS A 122 0.53 0.76 -4.25
C HIS A 122 -0.79 0.05 -4.59
N VAL A 123 -0.75 -0.75 -5.66
CA VAL A 123 -1.60 -1.91 -5.80
C VAL A 123 -1.20 -2.87 -4.68
N LYS A 124 -2.13 -3.24 -3.78
CA LYS A 124 -1.90 -4.26 -2.75
C LYS A 124 -1.22 -5.47 -3.39
N ASP A 125 -0.16 -5.98 -2.79
CA ASP A 125 0.53 -7.15 -3.35
C ASP A 125 -0.50 -8.27 -3.54
N ILE A 126 -0.34 -9.08 -4.58
CA ILE A 126 -1.15 -10.28 -4.82
C ILE A 126 -1.43 -11.04 -3.52
N CYS A 127 -0.42 -11.17 -2.66
CA CYS A 127 -0.47 -11.91 -1.41
C CYS A 127 -1.34 -11.25 -0.32
N GLU A 128 -1.65 -9.97 -0.45
CA GLU A 128 -2.47 -9.20 0.49
C GLU A 128 -3.94 -9.11 0.06
N LEU A 129 -4.27 -9.56 -1.16
CA LEU A 129 -5.64 -9.59 -1.64
C LEU A 129 -6.44 -10.71 -0.92
N PRO A 130 -7.76 -10.56 -0.73
CA PRO A 130 -8.58 -11.63 -0.14
C PRO A 130 -8.73 -12.82 -1.11
N ALA A 131 -9.06 -14.00 -0.59
CA ALA A 131 -9.52 -15.09 -1.45
C ALA A 131 -10.86 -14.73 -2.09
N GLU A 132 -10.93 -14.69 -3.42
CA GLU A 132 -12.20 -14.45 -4.12
C GLU A 132 -12.63 -15.70 -4.90
N ILE A 133 -13.73 -16.31 -4.46
CA ILE A 133 -14.37 -17.45 -5.12
C ILE A 133 -14.71 -17.11 -6.58
N GLY A 134 -15.06 -15.87 -6.88
CA GLY A 134 -15.59 -15.51 -8.18
C GLY A 134 -17.05 -15.94 -8.34
N GLU A 135 -17.60 -15.78 -9.54
CA GLU A 135 -19.06 -15.81 -9.76
C GLU A 135 -19.53 -17.03 -10.57
N CYS A 136 -18.60 -17.73 -11.20
CA CYS A 136 -18.92 -18.94 -11.93
C CYS A 136 -19.09 -20.13 -10.96
N ALA A 137 -19.77 -21.17 -11.45
CA ALA A 137 -20.04 -22.40 -10.69
C ALA A 137 -19.15 -23.58 -11.12
N ASP A 138 -18.00 -23.30 -11.74
CA ASP A 138 -16.99 -24.30 -12.11
C ASP A 138 -15.94 -24.38 -11.01
N TYR A 139 -16.34 -24.94 -9.86
CA TYR A 139 -15.54 -24.95 -8.65
C TYR A 139 -14.28 -25.82 -8.81
N ARG A 140 -13.12 -25.19 -8.66
CA ARG A 140 -11.80 -25.83 -8.66
C ARG A 140 -11.08 -25.51 -7.36
N GLN A 141 -10.38 -26.50 -6.82
CA GLN A 141 -9.56 -26.30 -5.63
C GLN A 141 -8.28 -25.56 -6.02
N ASN A 142 -8.12 -24.34 -5.51
CA ASN A 142 -6.94 -23.51 -5.67
C ASN A 142 -6.41 -23.08 -4.30
N TRP A 143 -5.34 -22.30 -4.29
CA TRP A 143 -4.65 -21.82 -3.08
C TRP A 143 -4.59 -20.30 -3.06
N TYR A 144 -4.67 -19.70 -1.88
CA TYR A 144 -4.46 -18.26 -1.67
C TYR A 144 -3.59 -18.05 -0.44
N TYR A 145 -2.92 -16.91 -0.34
CA TYR A 145 -2.18 -16.54 0.86
C TYR A 145 -3.10 -15.82 1.84
N ASP A 146 -3.20 -16.36 3.06
CA ASP A 146 -3.94 -15.73 4.15
C ASP A 146 -2.96 -14.96 5.03
N THR A 147 -3.06 -13.63 5.01
CA THR A 147 -2.16 -12.74 5.75
C THR A 147 -2.35 -12.84 7.27
N ALA A 148 -3.57 -13.15 7.74
CA ALA A 148 -3.85 -13.32 9.17
C ALA A 148 -3.16 -14.56 9.76
N GLN A 149 -3.10 -15.64 8.98
CA GLN A 149 -2.47 -16.91 9.33
C GLN A 149 -1.05 -17.04 8.79
N LYS A 150 -0.60 -16.06 7.99
CA LYS A 150 0.70 -16.00 7.32
C LYS A 150 1.07 -17.28 6.56
N ARG A 151 0.09 -17.90 5.90
CA ARG A 151 0.29 -19.18 5.18
C ARG A 151 -0.68 -19.32 4.01
N CYS A 152 -0.28 -20.15 3.06
CA CYS A 152 -1.14 -20.53 1.96
C CYS A 152 -2.24 -21.50 2.40
N LEU A 153 -3.49 -21.18 2.08
CA LEU A 153 -4.69 -21.95 2.39
C LEU A 153 -5.40 -22.37 1.11
N GLN A 154 -6.09 -23.51 1.18
CA GLN A 154 -6.95 -23.94 0.08
C GLN A 154 -8.26 -23.18 0.10
N PHE A 155 -8.79 -22.89 -1.08
CA PHE A 155 -10.15 -22.39 -1.28
C PHE A 155 -10.74 -22.92 -2.60
N TYR A 156 -12.06 -22.77 -2.77
CA TYR A 156 -12.73 -23.10 -4.03
C TYR A 156 -12.87 -21.86 -4.90
N TYR A 157 -12.20 -21.87 -6.05
CA TYR A 157 -12.38 -20.86 -7.09
C TYR A 157 -13.44 -21.33 -8.08
N GLY A 158 -14.47 -20.52 -8.31
CA GLY A 158 -15.61 -20.78 -9.17
C GLY A 158 -15.31 -20.79 -10.68
N GLY A 159 -14.06 -20.53 -11.09
CA GLY A 159 -13.60 -20.69 -12.47
C GLY A 159 -13.62 -19.42 -13.33
N CYS A 160 -14.20 -18.31 -12.83
CA CYS A 160 -14.11 -16.99 -13.47
C CYS A 160 -14.18 -15.85 -12.44
N GLY A 161 -13.67 -14.68 -12.83
CA GLY A 161 -13.60 -13.50 -11.96
C GLY A 161 -12.50 -13.65 -10.90
N GLY A 162 -12.80 -13.20 -9.68
CA GLY A 162 -11.85 -13.22 -8.58
C GLY A 162 -10.67 -12.27 -8.78
N ASN A 163 -9.60 -12.52 -8.01
CA ASN A 163 -8.37 -11.73 -8.07
C ASN A 163 -7.13 -12.63 -8.20
N GLU A 164 -5.95 -12.02 -8.18
CA GLU A 164 -4.69 -12.73 -8.46
C GLU A 164 -4.15 -13.53 -7.27
N ASN A 165 -4.72 -13.42 -6.06
CA ASN A 165 -4.40 -14.30 -4.92
C ASN A 165 -5.05 -15.68 -5.10
N ASN A 166 -4.67 -16.34 -6.18
CA ASN A 166 -5.33 -17.52 -6.70
C ASN A 166 -4.32 -18.38 -7.47
N PHE A 167 -3.73 -19.33 -6.76
CA PHE A 167 -2.65 -20.18 -7.24
C PHE A 167 -3.13 -21.61 -7.48
N HIS A 168 -2.61 -22.26 -8.52
CA HIS A 168 -3.01 -23.63 -8.85
C HIS A 168 -2.39 -24.69 -7.93
N SER A 169 -1.35 -24.34 -7.17
CA SER A 169 -0.70 -25.24 -6.21
C SER A 169 -0.21 -24.50 -4.97
N LEU A 170 -0.04 -25.25 -3.87
CA LEU A 170 0.56 -24.75 -2.64
C LEU A 170 1.95 -24.17 -2.90
N GLU A 171 2.77 -24.88 -3.68
CA GLU A 171 4.13 -24.48 -4.02
C GLU A 171 4.17 -23.12 -4.76
N GLN A 172 3.25 -22.89 -5.70
CA GLN A 172 3.15 -21.59 -6.38
C GLN A 172 2.79 -20.46 -5.41
N CYS A 173 1.83 -20.72 -4.52
CA CYS A 173 1.42 -19.77 -3.51
C CYS A 173 2.56 -19.46 -2.52
N GLU A 174 3.21 -20.48 -1.96
CA GLU A 174 4.30 -20.30 -0.99
C GLU A 174 5.50 -19.62 -1.64
N SER A 175 5.86 -20.01 -2.86
CA SER A 175 6.95 -19.37 -3.60
C SER A 175 6.69 -17.88 -3.89
N ARG A 176 5.42 -17.51 -4.14
CA ARG A 176 5.04 -16.10 -4.36
C ARG A 176 4.91 -15.32 -3.06
N CYS A 177 4.30 -15.90 -2.03
CA CYS A 177 3.72 -15.16 -0.91
C CYS A 177 4.25 -15.54 0.47
N ALA A 178 4.88 -16.70 0.65
CA ALA A 178 5.50 -16.99 1.93
C ALA A 178 6.62 -15.97 2.17
N GLU A 179 6.76 -15.50 3.42
CA GLU A 179 7.78 -14.52 3.79
C GLU A 179 9.14 -14.96 3.24
N LYS A 180 9.62 -14.25 2.21
CA LYS A 180 11.01 -14.39 1.80
C LYS A 180 11.81 -13.77 2.93
N HIS A 181 12.50 -14.61 3.70
CA HIS A 181 13.68 -14.15 4.44
C HIS A 181 14.52 -13.34 3.45
N PRO A 182 15.02 -12.13 3.82
CA PRO A 182 15.88 -11.34 2.96
C PRO A 182 17.06 -12.21 2.57
N THR A 183 16.95 -12.86 1.41
CA THR A 183 17.99 -13.70 0.87
C THR A 183 18.79 -12.71 0.07
N THR A 184 19.78 -12.14 0.74
CA THR A 184 20.85 -11.35 0.15
C THR A 184 21.40 -12.12 -1.05
N THR A 185 20.86 -11.84 -2.24
CA THR A 185 21.56 -12.16 -3.48
C THR A 185 22.61 -11.07 -3.58
N THR A 186 23.73 -11.35 -2.89
CA THR A 186 24.97 -10.60 -2.96
C THR A 186 25.41 -10.53 -4.42
N THR A 187 24.99 -9.48 -5.13
CA THR A 187 25.83 -8.90 -6.17
C THR A 187 26.48 -7.70 -5.52
N THR A 188 27.70 -7.93 -5.02
CA THR A 188 28.58 -6.89 -4.51
C THR A 188 28.89 -5.90 -5.63
N THR A 189 28.03 -4.90 -5.78
CA THR A 189 28.39 -3.60 -6.29
C THR A 189 28.08 -2.63 -5.18
N ARG A 190 29.15 -2.08 -4.57
CA ARG A 190 29.08 -0.98 -3.62
C ARG A 190 28.52 0.25 -4.36
N GLN A 191 27.20 0.31 -4.52
CA GLN A 191 26.49 1.53 -4.86
C GLN A 191 26.12 2.25 -3.56
N PRO A 192 26.15 3.58 -3.53
CA PRO A 192 25.96 4.34 -2.31
C PRO A 192 24.55 4.07 -1.76
N ALA A 193 24.41 4.09 -0.43
CA ALA A 193 23.12 4.22 0.24
C ALA A 193 22.25 5.21 -0.54
N HIS A 194 21.06 4.79 -0.98
CA HIS A 194 20.06 5.70 -1.54
C HIS A 194 19.76 6.75 -0.47
N PRO A 195 20.18 8.01 -0.64
CA PRO A 195 19.67 9.09 0.19
C PRO A 195 18.34 9.54 -0.45
N ASP A 196 17.44 10.11 0.36
CA ASP A 196 16.47 11.14 -0.07
C ASP A 196 15.00 10.76 -0.38
N THR A 197 14.52 9.51 -0.22
CA THR A 197 13.06 9.21 -0.43
C THR A 197 12.24 9.02 0.83
N SER A 198 12.84 9.00 2.02
CA SER A 198 12.11 8.66 3.26
C SER A 198 12.42 9.58 4.44
N GLU A 199 13.10 10.71 4.22
CA GLU A 199 13.39 11.68 5.30
C GLU A 199 12.12 12.16 6.00
N PHE A 200 11.00 12.23 5.26
CA PHE A 200 9.72 12.61 5.82
C PHE A 200 9.23 11.69 6.93
N CYS A 201 9.65 10.42 6.97
CA CYS A 201 9.29 9.50 8.05
C CYS A 201 9.86 9.93 9.40
N PHE A 202 10.93 10.73 9.39
CA PHE A 202 11.63 11.19 10.60
C PHE A 202 11.17 12.58 11.06
N LEU A 203 10.21 13.21 10.36
CA LEU A 203 9.58 14.45 10.82
C LEU A 203 8.65 14.18 12.00
N GLU A 204 8.42 15.17 12.85
CA GLU A 204 7.47 15.05 13.96
C GLU A 204 6.03 14.91 13.46
N LEU A 205 5.14 14.34 14.28
CA LEU A 205 3.71 14.31 13.97
C LEU A 205 3.15 15.72 14.14
N ASP A 206 2.77 16.35 13.03
CA ASP A 206 2.35 17.75 12.99
C ASP A 206 0.84 17.86 12.72
N PRO A 207 0.02 18.23 13.73
CA PRO A 207 -1.42 18.46 13.58
C PRO A 207 -1.78 19.55 12.57
N GLY A 208 -0.83 20.42 12.20
CA GLY A 208 -1.10 21.60 11.39
C GLY A 208 -1.85 22.68 12.18
N GLN A 209 -2.40 23.65 11.45
CA GLN A 209 -2.94 24.89 12.01
C GLN A 209 -4.48 25.01 11.95
N CYS A 210 -5.14 24.04 11.31
CA CYS A 210 -6.60 24.00 11.20
C CYS A 210 -7.22 23.16 12.34
N ASP A 211 -8.53 23.27 12.53
CA ASP A 211 -9.26 22.61 13.63
C ASP A 211 -10.25 21.53 13.14
N ASN A 212 -10.17 21.11 11.87
CA ASN A 212 -11.00 20.05 11.30
C ASN A 212 -10.33 18.70 11.54
N PHE A 213 -10.30 18.27 12.81
CA PHE A 213 -9.56 17.10 13.22
C PHE A 213 -10.03 15.81 12.53
N GLU A 214 -9.06 15.12 11.94
CA GLU A 214 -9.16 13.80 11.34
C GLU A 214 -8.05 12.93 11.93
N THR A 215 -8.39 11.70 12.32
CA THR A 215 -7.39 10.72 12.74
C THR A 215 -6.56 10.28 11.54
N ARG A 216 -5.27 10.58 11.56
CA ARG A 216 -4.27 10.20 10.55
C ARG A 216 -3.25 9.25 11.15
N TRP A 217 -2.45 8.62 10.29
CA TRP A 217 -1.30 7.81 10.68
C TRP A 217 -0.01 8.57 10.44
N GLY A 218 0.99 8.35 11.28
CA GLY A 218 2.35 8.89 11.12
C GLY A 218 3.37 7.94 11.74
N TYR A 219 4.61 8.01 11.27
CA TYR A 219 5.70 7.16 11.72
C TYR A 219 6.37 7.76 12.95
N ASP A 220 6.29 7.04 14.07
CA ASP A 220 7.07 7.34 15.27
C ASP A 220 8.44 6.70 15.12
N SER A 221 9.42 7.47 14.63
CA SER A 221 10.79 7.01 14.45
C SER A 221 11.54 6.71 15.76
N ALA A 222 11.07 7.19 16.92
CA ALA A 222 11.67 6.81 18.19
C ALA A 222 11.29 5.37 18.58
N ARG A 223 10.09 4.93 18.20
CA ARG A 223 9.57 3.58 18.46
C ARG A 223 9.70 2.64 17.26
N GLY A 224 9.88 3.17 16.06
CA GLY A 224 9.91 2.43 14.80
C GLY A 224 8.56 1.82 14.43
N ILE A 225 7.47 2.51 14.77
CA ILE A 225 6.09 2.05 14.52
C ILE A 225 5.26 3.15 13.87
N CYS A 226 4.27 2.77 13.08
CA CYS A 226 3.20 3.66 12.65
C CYS A 226 2.17 3.82 13.77
N THR A 227 1.79 5.05 14.08
CA THR A 227 0.82 5.38 15.12
C THR A 227 -0.16 6.42 14.64
N THR A 228 -1.30 6.56 15.32
CA THR A 228 -2.31 7.55 14.96
C THR A 228 -2.05 8.90 15.64
N PHE A 229 -2.45 9.98 14.98
CA PHE A 229 -2.49 11.34 15.54
C PHE A 229 -3.65 12.14 14.96
N GLU A 230 -4.06 13.21 15.66
CA GLU A 230 -5.13 14.11 15.19
C GLU A 230 -4.54 15.19 14.28
N TYR A 231 -4.91 15.15 13.00
CA TYR A 231 -4.53 16.16 12.01
C TYR A 231 -5.68 17.13 11.78
N GLY A 232 -5.41 18.42 11.92
CA GLY A 232 -6.38 19.51 11.81
C GLY A 232 -6.96 19.74 10.41
N GLY A 233 -6.52 18.98 9.40
CA GLY A 233 -7.05 19.04 8.03
C GLY A 233 -6.34 20.03 7.10
N CYS A 234 -5.34 20.78 7.57
CA CYS A 234 -4.51 21.63 6.71
C CYS A 234 -3.09 21.84 7.24
N GLY A 235 -2.15 22.10 6.32
CA GLY A 235 -0.74 22.28 6.67
C GLY A 235 -0.09 20.97 7.04
N GLY A 236 0.50 20.90 8.24
CA GLY A 236 1.23 19.73 8.69
C GLY A 236 2.52 19.51 7.93
N ASN A 237 3.04 18.29 8.01
CA ASN A 237 4.20 17.88 7.25
C ASN A 237 3.98 16.53 6.57
N ARG A 238 5.04 16.02 5.94
CA ARG A 238 5.00 14.81 5.11
C ARG A 238 4.92 13.50 5.91
N ASN A 239 5.06 13.53 7.24
CA ASN A 239 4.81 12.38 8.12
C ASN A 239 3.31 12.24 8.46
N ASN A 240 2.48 12.16 7.43
CA ASN A 240 1.02 12.12 7.53
C ASN A 240 0.50 11.16 6.46
N PHE A 241 -0.25 10.14 6.87
CA PHE A 241 -0.75 9.07 6.03
C PHE A 241 -2.23 8.81 6.32
N PRO A 242 -3.03 8.45 5.30
CA PRO A 242 -4.46 8.20 5.47
C PRO A 242 -4.77 6.92 6.24
N ASN A 243 -3.86 5.94 6.27
CA ASN A 243 -4.05 4.66 6.96
C ASN A 243 -2.71 3.99 7.33
N GLU A 244 -2.80 2.93 8.15
CA GLU A 244 -1.64 2.16 8.61
C GLU A 244 -0.84 1.55 7.46
N ASP A 245 -1.51 0.90 6.49
CA ASP A 245 -0.86 0.26 5.34
C ASP A 245 0.03 1.27 4.58
N TYR A 246 -0.46 2.49 4.38
CA TYR A 246 0.33 3.56 3.75
C TYR A 246 1.56 3.92 4.58
N CYS A 247 1.38 4.21 5.87
CA CYS A 247 2.50 4.57 6.73
C CYS A 247 3.55 3.46 6.77
N THR A 248 3.11 2.20 6.93
CA THR A 248 4.00 1.06 7.06
C THR A 248 4.80 0.83 5.79
N TYR A 249 4.15 0.92 4.63
CA TYR A 249 4.80 0.81 3.33
C TYR A 249 5.92 1.83 3.12
N TYR A 250 5.65 3.11 3.39
CA TYR A 250 6.64 4.17 3.15
C TYR A 250 7.73 4.22 4.22
N CYS A 251 7.43 3.88 5.48
CA CYS A 251 8.31 4.20 6.60
C CYS A 251 8.96 3.02 7.32
N ILE A 252 8.38 1.80 7.35
CA ILE A 252 8.93 0.72 8.18
C ILE A 252 10.34 0.30 7.77
N THR A 253 10.66 0.33 6.46
CA THR A 253 11.98 -0.06 5.94
C THR A 253 12.99 1.10 5.96
N SER A 254 12.56 2.29 6.37
CA SER A 254 13.37 3.51 6.28
C SER A 254 14.33 3.67 7.46
N GLN A 255 14.08 2.99 8.57
CA GLN A 255 14.89 3.07 9.79
C GLN A 255 15.77 1.83 9.98
N ASP A 256 16.98 2.04 10.47
CA ASP A 256 17.81 0.95 10.97
C ASP A 256 17.13 0.29 12.19
N ILE A 257 16.60 -0.90 11.96
CA ILE A 257 15.88 -1.69 12.95
C ILE A 257 16.75 -1.97 14.19
N CYS A 258 18.07 -2.07 14.04
CA CYS A 258 18.98 -2.32 15.14
C CYS A 258 19.12 -1.12 16.10
N GLN A 259 18.72 0.08 15.69
CA GLN A 259 18.71 1.25 16.60
C GLN A 259 17.41 1.35 17.42
N LEU A 260 16.40 0.54 17.12
CA LEU A 260 15.10 0.62 17.77
C LEU A 260 15.14 0.04 19.19
N PRO A 261 14.31 0.54 20.13
CA PRO A 261 14.19 -0.06 21.45
C PRO A 261 13.48 -1.42 21.39
N MET A 262 13.68 -2.27 22.40
CA MET A 262 12.79 -3.42 22.58
C MET A 262 11.37 -2.96 22.93
N MET A 263 10.36 -3.62 22.37
CA MET A 263 8.95 -3.34 22.67
C MET A 263 8.19 -4.62 22.97
N SER A 264 7.75 -4.78 24.22
CA SER A 264 6.92 -5.91 24.63
C SER A 264 5.53 -5.90 23.99
N GLY A 265 4.97 -4.72 23.67
CA GLY A 265 3.59 -4.58 23.20
C GLY A 265 2.56 -4.75 24.34
N PRO A 266 1.27 -4.45 24.08
CA PRO A 266 0.24 -4.40 25.10
C PRO A 266 -0.41 -5.75 25.43
N CYS A 267 -0.24 -6.76 24.57
CA CYS A 267 -0.81 -8.09 24.79
C CYS A 267 -0.11 -8.87 25.92
N ASP A 268 -0.79 -9.89 26.45
CA ASP A 268 -0.41 -10.62 27.66
C ASP A 268 0.20 -12.01 27.39
N GLN A 269 0.45 -12.37 26.13
CA GLN A 269 1.14 -13.62 25.80
C GLN A 269 2.61 -13.52 26.21
N SER A 270 3.17 -14.59 26.76
CA SER A 270 4.58 -14.63 27.10
C SER A 270 5.39 -15.29 26.00
N GLN A 271 5.78 -14.54 24.97
CA GLN A 271 6.67 -15.03 23.93
C GLN A 271 8.11 -14.57 24.16
N MET A 272 9.03 -15.48 24.44
CA MET A 272 10.44 -15.13 24.52
C MET A 272 11.00 -14.82 23.13
N LYS A 273 11.55 -13.62 22.96
CA LYS A 273 12.19 -13.14 21.73
C LYS A 273 13.57 -12.56 22.03
N TRP A 274 14.31 -12.24 20.99
CA TRP A 274 15.61 -11.56 21.05
C TRP A 274 15.49 -10.16 20.45
N PHE A 275 16.28 -9.22 20.96
CA PHE A 275 16.46 -7.90 20.36
C PHE A 275 17.95 -7.55 20.39
N TYR A 276 18.38 -6.70 19.46
CA TYR A 276 19.72 -6.13 19.48
C TYR A 276 19.73 -4.88 20.38
N ASN A 277 20.64 -4.85 21.36
CA ASN A 277 20.82 -3.70 22.23
C ASN A 277 22.05 -2.90 21.75
N PRO A 278 21.87 -1.71 21.13
CA PRO A 278 22.98 -0.91 20.63
C PRO A 278 23.88 -0.37 21.75
N ALA A 279 23.35 -0.17 22.97
CA ALA A 279 24.15 0.34 24.09
C ALA A 279 25.17 -0.68 24.62
N THR A 280 24.90 -1.98 24.44
CA THR A 280 25.78 -3.07 24.88
C THR A 280 26.38 -3.86 23.72
N ASP A 281 26.10 -3.44 22.48
CA ASP A 281 26.47 -4.13 21.24
C ASP A 281 26.23 -5.65 21.32
N SER A 282 25.04 -6.05 21.79
CA SER A 282 24.76 -7.45 22.05
C SER A 282 23.28 -7.81 21.92
N CYS A 283 23.04 -9.07 21.60
CA CYS A 283 21.69 -9.63 21.50
C CYS A 283 21.20 -10.05 22.90
N SER A 284 20.07 -9.49 23.32
CA SER A 284 19.46 -9.79 24.62
C SER A 284 18.07 -10.37 24.45
N ARG A 285 17.63 -11.18 25.42
CA ARG A 285 16.28 -11.75 25.43
C ARG A 285 15.29 -10.79 26.07
N PHE A 286 14.06 -10.77 25.57
CA PHE A 286 12.94 -10.04 26.18
C PHE A 286 11.62 -10.81 26.02
N THR A 287 10.64 -10.47 26.85
CA THR A 287 9.27 -11.03 26.76
C THR A 287 8.42 -10.14 25.86
N TYR A 288 7.96 -10.71 24.74
CA TYR A 288 7.03 -10.10 23.81
C TYR A 288 5.61 -10.58 24.10
N GLY A 289 4.71 -9.62 24.27
CA GLY A 289 3.29 -9.75 24.60
C GLY A 289 2.44 -10.47 23.55
N GLY A 290 2.95 -10.60 22.32
CA GLY A 290 2.26 -11.30 21.23
C GLY A 290 1.56 -10.40 20.21
N CYS A 291 1.48 -9.09 20.43
CA CYS A 291 0.97 -8.12 19.45
C CYS A 291 1.77 -6.81 19.45
N GLU A 292 1.64 -6.03 18.37
CA GLU A 292 2.34 -4.75 18.16
C GLU A 292 3.87 -4.84 18.27
N GLY A 293 4.52 -3.81 18.83
CA GLY A 293 5.97 -3.67 18.87
C GLY A 293 6.57 -3.30 17.52
N ASN A 294 7.90 -3.34 17.44
CA ASN A 294 8.65 -2.89 16.29
C ASN A 294 9.51 -4.00 15.69
N GLY A 295 10.31 -3.64 14.68
CA GLY A 295 11.17 -4.58 13.95
C GLY A 295 12.30 -5.20 14.76
N ASN A 296 12.71 -4.61 15.90
CA ASN A 296 13.83 -5.11 16.71
C ASN A 296 13.39 -6.32 17.58
N ARG A 297 12.94 -7.37 16.90
CA ARG A 297 12.35 -8.55 17.52
C ARG A 297 12.62 -9.78 16.66
N TYR A 298 13.48 -10.64 17.17
CA TYR A 298 14.02 -11.79 16.46
C TYR A 298 13.72 -13.10 17.17
N ARG A 299 13.68 -14.20 16.40
CA ARG A 299 13.43 -15.54 16.95
C ARG A 299 14.67 -16.14 17.60
N THR A 300 15.85 -15.88 17.04
CA THR A 300 17.14 -16.39 17.54
C THR A 300 18.20 -15.28 17.52
N PRO A 301 19.32 -15.41 18.25
CA PRO A 301 20.38 -14.42 18.17
C PRO A 301 21.15 -14.48 16.85
N ASN A 302 21.12 -15.60 16.12
CA ASN A 302 21.77 -15.72 14.81
C ASN A 302 21.03 -14.92 13.74
N THR A 303 19.70 -14.84 13.82
CA THR A 303 18.89 -14.03 12.87
C THR A 303 19.15 -12.52 12.95
N ILE A 304 19.93 -12.05 13.94
CA ILE A 304 20.36 -10.66 14.08
C ILE A 304 21.64 -10.38 13.30
N ARG A 305 22.51 -11.39 13.11
CA ARG A 305 23.84 -11.22 12.50
C ARG A 305 23.83 -11.25 10.97
N ASP A 306 22.70 -11.61 10.39
CA ASP A 306 22.48 -11.76 8.94
C ASP A 306 21.71 -10.57 8.33
N ASN A 307 21.32 -9.58 9.15
CA ASN A 307 20.69 -8.31 8.76
C ASN A 307 21.63 -7.13 9.07
#